data_AF-A0A3A0B4G2-F1
#
_entry.id   AF-A0A3A0B4G2-F1
#
_cell.length_a   1.000
_cell.length_b   1.000
_cell.length_c   1.000
_cell.angle_alpha   90.00
_cell.angle_beta   90.00
_cell.angle_gamma   90.00
#
_symmetry.space_group_name_H-M   'P 1'
#
loop_
_entity.id
_entity.type
_entity.pdbx_description
1 polymer ?
#
loop_
_entity_poly.entity_id
_entity_poly.type
_entity_poly.pdbx_seq_one_letter_code
_entity_poly.pdbx_strand_id
1 'polypeptide(L)'
;MMKMMKFVKPYRWTLALAVALIFAQANLDLSLPDYLSRIVNTGIQQGGVENALPEAIRASEMDKVAIFLSAADKEDVLASYALVTDSSPDYDSYLKRYPALETQPIYVLNDIPQSEVDRLNPIMAKALLTVSGIEQAMNDPATAAEMGFDPSKLPPGANVFDMLAKLPADQLAQMTDSVDEKFSALGETMIAQAGVNVVRDEYEALGMDTEARQNNYILASGAWMLLLTLLSGAS
;
A
#
# COMPACT_ATOMS: atom_id res chain seq x y z
N MET A 1 12.47 55.63 12.88
CA MET A 1 12.87 54.22 12.59
C MET A 1 13.77 54.06 11.34
N MET A 2 13.64 54.86 10.27
CA MET A 2 14.52 54.78 9.08
C MET A 2 16.03 54.99 9.34
N LYS A 3 16.44 55.61 10.46
CA LYS A 3 17.85 55.75 10.85
C LYS A 3 18.51 54.43 11.26
N MET A 4 17.72 53.44 11.74
CA MET A 4 18.19 52.10 12.12
C MET A 4 18.61 51.26 10.90
N MET A 5 17.98 51.50 9.75
CA MET A 5 18.25 50.79 8.50
C MET A 5 19.70 50.98 8.00
N LYS A 6 20.36 52.08 8.39
CA LYS A 6 21.78 52.33 8.07
C LYS A 6 22.73 51.41 8.84
N PHE A 7 22.35 50.99 10.06
CA PHE A 7 23.15 50.08 10.89
C PHE A 7 22.93 48.61 10.53
N VAL A 8 21.79 48.27 9.90
CA VAL A 8 21.50 46.91 9.39
C VAL A 8 22.22 46.63 8.06
N LYS A 9 22.53 47.67 7.26
CA LYS A 9 23.19 47.56 5.95
C LYS A 9 24.44 46.65 5.89
N PRO A 10 25.41 46.73 6.84
CA PRO A 10 26.56 45.83 6.84
C PRO A 10 26.22 44.38 7.22
N TYR A 11 25.17 44.16 8.00
CA TYR A 11 24.72 42.85 8.50
C TYR A 11 23.58 42.23 7.68
N ARG A 12 23.26 42.76 6.49
CA ARG A 12 22.14 42.30 5.67
C ARG A 12 22.22 40.81 5.31
N TRP A 13 23.41 40.28 5.11
CA TRP A 13 23.62 38.87 4.78
C TRP A 13 23.46 37.96 6.00
N THR A 14 23.97 38.38 7.16
CA THR A 14 23.78 37.63 8.41
C THR A 14 22.31 37.67 8.85
N LEU A 15 21.62 38.80 8.63
CA LEU A 15 20.18 38.92 8.89
C LEU A 15 19.37 38.03 7.94
N ALA A 16 19.70 38.01 6.64
CA ALA A 16 19.04 37.13 5.67
C ALA A 16 19.27 35.65 6.00
N LEU A 17 20.48 35.27 6.40
CA LEU A 17 20.80 33.91 6.85
C LEU A 17 20.02 33.55 8.11
N ALA A 18 19.95 34.43 9.11
CA ALA A 18 19.18 34.20 10.33
C ALA A 18 17.69 34.00 10.02
N VAL A 19 17.13 34.82 9.13
CA VAL A 19 15.73 34.64 8.67
C VAL A 19 15.56 33.29 7.97
N ALA A 20 16.47 32.93 7.06
CA ALA A 20 16.42 31.64 6.36
C ALA A 20 16.51 30.44 7.34
N LEU A 21 17.37 30.53 8.35
CA LEU A 21 17.50 29.50 9.39
C LEU A 21 16.22 29.37 10.23
N ILE A 22 15.60 30.48 10.63
CA ILE A 22 14.30 30.45 11.35
C ILE A 22 13.20 29.81 10.48
N PHE A 23 13.17 30.12 9.18
CA PHE A 23 12.24 29.47 8.26
C PHE A 23 12.51 27.97 8.13
N ALA A 24 13.78 27.57 8.04
CA ALA A 24 14.16 26.16 8.01
C ALA A 24 13.72 25.45 9.30
N GLN A 25 14.04 26.02 10.47
CA GLN A 25 13.63 25.52 11.77
C GLN A 25 12.11 25.33 11.87
N ALA A 26 11.33 26.34 11.48
CA ALA A 26 9.86 26.25 11.50
C ALA A 26 9.31 25.13 10.60
N ASN A 27 9.95 24.88 9.45
CA ASN A 27 9.56 23.77 8.57
C ASN A 27 9.96 22.40 9.17
N LEU A 28 11.13 22.31 9.82
CA LEU A 28 11.56 21.11 10.52
C LEU A 28 10.58 20.75 11.65
N ASP A 29 10.23 21.72 12.48
CA ASP A 29 9.28 21.51 13.59
C ASP A 29 7.88 21.11 13.10
N LEU A 30 7.44 21.68 11.98
CA LEU A 30 6.14 21.33 11.38
C LEU A 30 6.12 19.92 10.78
N SER A 31 7.28 19.36 10.41
CA SER A 31 7.38 18.01 9.85
C SER A 31 7.39 16.90 10.91
N LEU A 32 7.75 17.20 12.17
CA LEU A 32 7.83 16.18 13.24
C LEU A 32 6.51 15.42 13.46
N PRO A 33 5.33 16.07 13.49
CA PRO A 33 4.05 15.37 13.55
C PRO A 33 3.82 14.39 12.39
N ASP A 34 4.32 14.70 11.18
CA ASP A 34 4.17 13.82 10.02
C ASP A 34 5.01 12.54 10.18
N TYR A 35 6.24 12.64 10.71
CA TYR A 35 7.05 11.46 11.02
C TYR A 35 6.42 10.61 12.12
N LEU A 36 5.86 11.23 13.16
CA LEU A 36 5.12 10.51 14.20
C LEU A 36 3.91 9.78 13.60
N SER A 37 3.14 10.45 12.73
CA SER A 37 2.02 9.86 12.00
C SER A 37 2.46 8.66 11.16
N ARG A 38 3.56 8.77 10.42
CA ARG A 38 4.14 7.66 9.63
C ARG A 38 4.58 6.50 10.50
N ILE A 39 5.25 6.76 11.62
CA ILE A 39 5.68 5.71 12.56
C ILE A 39 4.47 4.94 13.08
N VAL A 40 3.40 5.63 13.47
CA VAL A 40 2.22 4.98 14.04
C VAL A 40 1.38 4.31 12.95
N ASN A 41 0.97 5.04 11.92
CA ASN A 41 0.02 4.55 10.92
C ASN A 41 0.69 3.56 9.97
N THR A 42 1.83 3.93 9.39
CA THR A 42 2.52 3.08 8.41
C THR A 42 3.40 2.04 9.08
N GLY A 43 4.17 2.43 10.10
CA GLY A 43 5.01 1.50 10.85
C GLY A 43 4.18 0.51 11.66
N ILE A 44 3.51 1.00 12.71
CA ILE A 44 2.86 0.14 13.70
C ILE A 44 1.57 -0.50 13.15
N GLN A 45 0.65 0.28 12.57
CA GLN A 45 -0.65 -0.25 12.16
C GLN A 45 -0.57 -1.06 10.86
N GLN A 46 0.16 -0.58 9.86
CA GLN A 46 0.26 -1.17 8.53
C GLN A 46 1.47 -2.10 8.34
N GLY A 47 2.30 -2.31 9.36
CA GLY A 47 3.43 -3.25 9.28
C GLY A 47 4.58 -2.80 8.36
N GLY A 48 4.75 -1.50 8.15
CA GLY A 48 5.76 -0.94 7.24
C GLY A 48 5.40 -1.09 5.75
N VAL A 49 4.12 -1.26 5.44
CA VAL A 49 3.60 -1.28 4.07
C VAL A 49 2.98 0.09 3.77
N GLU A 50 3.43 0.74 2.70
CA GLU A 50 3.01 2.11 2.35
C GLU A 50 1.83 2.15 1.37
N ASN A 51 1.74 1.15 0.49
CA ASN A 51 0.81 1.12 -0.62
C ASN A 51 0.04 -0.19 -0.66
N ALA A 52 -1.18 -0.14 -1.19
CA ALA A 52 -2.02 -1.29 -1.48
C ALA A 52 -1.67 -1.97 -2.81
N LEU A 53 -0.72 -1.40 -3.57
CA LEU A 53 -0.06 -2.08 -4.68
C LEU A 53 1.10 -2.94 -4.13
N PRO A 54 0.96 -4.28 -4.06
CA PRO A 54 1.97 -5.14 -3.45
C PRO A 54 3.24 -5.21 -4.29
N GLU A 55 4.40 -5.23 -3.64
CA GLU A 55 5.72 -5.49 -4.25
C GLU A 55 5.78 -6.90 -4.84
N ALA A 56 5.12 -7.86 -4.19
CA ALA A 56 4.96 -9.20 -4.68
C ALA A 56 3.63 -9.78 -4.21
N ILE A 57 3.07 -10.68 -5.00
CA ILE A 57 1.78 -11.32 -4.75
C ILE A 57 1.80 -12.73 -5.35
N ARG A 58 1.23 -13.69 -4.64
CA ARG A 58 1.10 -15.08 -5.11
C ARG A 58 0.28 -15.13 -6.39
N ALA A 59 0.65 -16.00 -7.33
CA ALA A 59 -0.09 -16.13 -8.59
C ALA A 59 -1.57 -16.48 -8.38
N SER A 60 -1.85 -17.33 -7.38
CA SER A 60 -3.21 -17.70 -6.97
C SER A 60 -4.05 -16.51 -6.49
N GLU A 61 -3.44 -15.54 -5.81
CA GLU A 61 -4.14 -14.32 -5.38
C GLU A 61 -4.30 -13.32 -6.51
N MET A 62 -3.27 -13.14 -7.34
CA MET A 62 -3.37 -12.29 -8.54
C MET A 62 -4.51 -12.76 -9.46
N ASP A 63 -4.69 -14.07 -9.63
CA ASP A 63 -5.78 -14.63 -10.43
C ASP A 63 -7.17 -14.28 -9.86
N LYS A 64 -7.33 -14.26 -8.53
CA LYS A 64 -8.58 -13.83 -7.88
C LYS A 64 -8.81 -12.32 -8.04
N VAL A 65 -7.78 -11.52 -7.81
CA VAL A 65 -7.82 -10.05 -7.95
C VAL A 65 -8.20 -9.67 -9.38
N ALA A 66 -7.65 -10.37 -10.37
CA ALA A 66 -7.91 -10.16 -11.78
C ALA A 66 -9.37 -10.44 -12.22
N ILE A 67 -10.21 -11.06 -11.38
CA ILE A 67 -11.65 -11.23 -11.63
C ILE A 67 -12.39 -9.90 -11.49
N PHE A 68 -11.91 -9.02 -10.60
CA PHE A 68 -12.58 -7.77 -10.24
C PHE A 68 -11.98 -6.53 -10.92
N LEU A 69 -10.96 -6.72 -11.75
CA LEU A 69 -10.36 -5.66 -12.55
C LEU A 69 -11.12 -5.51 -13.88
N SER A 70 -11.23 -4.26 -14.36
CA SER A 70 -11.70 -4.01 -15.72
C SER A 70 -10.71 -4.60 -16.73
N ALA A 71 -11.14 -4.81 -17.98
CA ALA A 71 -10.25 -5.38 -19.01
C ALA A 71 -8.98 -4.53 -19.22
N ALA A 72 -9.11 -3.20 -19.19
CA ALA A 72 -7.99 -2.27 -19.31
C ALA A 72 -7.09 -2.30 -18.07
N ASP A 73 -7.68 -2.22 -16.87
CA ASP A 73 -6.91 -2.23 -15.62
C ASP A 73 -6.17 -3.55 -15.42
N LYS A 74 -6.77 -4.67 -15.83
CA LYS A 74 -6.15 -5.99 -15.79
C LYS A 74 -4.90 -6.05 -16.65
N GLU A 75 -4.95 -5.49 -17.86
CA GLU A 75 -3.78 -5.45 -18.75
C GLU A 75 -2.67 -4.57 -18.16
N ASP A 76 -3.02 -3.38 -17.65
CA ASP A 76 -2.07 -2.45 -17.03
C ASP A 76 -1.42 -3.03 -15.76
N VAL A 77 -2.22 -3.67 -14.90
CA VAL A 77 -1.72 -4.37 -13.71
C VAL A 77 -0.81 -5.51 -14.13
N LEU A 78 -1.25 -6.44 -14.96
CA LEU A 78 -0.42 -7.61 -15.33
C LEU A 78 0.86 -7.20 -16.08
N ALA A 79 0.86 -6.13 -16.86
CA ALA A 79 2.06 -5.59 -17.50
C ALA A 79 3.05 -4.99 -16.48
N SER A 80 2.55 -4.50 -15.34
CA SER A 80 3.37 -3.96 -14.26
C SER A 80 4.05 -5.04 -13.41
N TYR A 81 3.67 -6.31 -13.55
CA TYR A 81 4.25 -7.42 -12.78
C TYR A 81 5.04 -8.39 -13.68
N ALA A 82 6.14 -8.91 -13.14
CA ALA A 82 6.90 -10.01 -13.72
C ALA A 82 6.56 -11.32 -13.00
N LEU A 83 6.22 -12.36 -13.76
CA LEU A 83 6.01 -13.70 -13.22
C LEU A 83 7.36 -14.36 -12.91
N VAL A 84 7.58 -14.72 -11.65
CA VAL A 84 8.78 -15.41 -11.18
C VAL A 84 8.44 -16.87 -10.89
N THR A 85 9.25 -17.77 -11.44
CA THR A 85 9.13 -19.23 -11.32
C THR A 85 10.48 -19.86 -11.00
N ASP A 86 10.51 -21.17 -10.74
CA ASP A 86 11.73 -21.99 -10.59
C ASP A 86 12.71 -21.88 -11.76
N SER A 87 12.21 -21.52 -12.95
CA SER A 87 13.01 -21.33 -14.16
C SER A 87 13.56 -19.90 -14.35
N SER A 88 13.20 -18.95 -13.47
CA SER A 88 13.60 -17.56 -13.59
C SER A 88 15.09 -17.38 -13.21
N PRO A 89 15.85 -16.54 -13.92
CA PRO A 89 17.29 -16.32 -13.64
C PRO A 89 17.58 -15.86 -12.21
N ASP A 90 16.65 -15.10 -11.63
CA ASP A 90 16.79 -14.47 -10.31
C ASP A 90 16.09 -15.27 -9.20
N TYR A 91 15.72 -16.53 -9.45
CA TYR A 91 14.98 -17.38 -8.51
C TYR A 91 15.62 -17.42 -7.12
N ASP A 92 16.93 -17.66 -7.02
CA ASP A 92 17.64 -17.76 -5.73
C ASP A 92 17.62 -16.45 -4.93
N SER A 93 17.56 -15.31 -5.60
CA SER A 93 17.45 -13.99 -4.96
C SER A 93 16.03 -13.76 -4.45
N TYR A 94 15.04 -14.06 -5.28
CA TYR A 94 13.63 -13.93 -4.90
C TYR A 94 13.21 -14.90 -3.82
N LEU A 95 13.73 -16.13 -3.83
CA LEU A 95 13.41 -17.15 -2.84
C LEU A 95 13.80 -16.73 -1.42
N LYS A 96 14.93 -16.04 -1.25
CA LYS A 96 15.36 -15.52 0.07
C LYS A 96 14.42 -14.44 0.60
N ARG A 97 13.79 -13.67 -0.30
CA ARG A 97 12.88 -12.58 0.05
C ARG A 97 11.43 -13.06 0.17
N TYR A 98 11.05 -14.07 -0.61
CA TYR A 98 9.71 -14.63 -0.73
C TYR A 98 9.77 -16.17 -0.64
N PRO A 99 9.86 -16.74 0.57
CA PRO A 99 9.90 -18.19 0.76
C PRO A 99 8.73 -18.96 0.13
N ALA A 100 7.56 -18.35 -0.03
CA ALA A 100 6.43 -19.00 -0.70
C ALA A 100 6.70 -19.41 -2.16
N LEU A 101 7.72 -18.82 -2.79
CA LEU A 101 8.17 -19.15 -4.15
C LEU A 101 8.56 -20.63 -4.31
N GLU A 102 8.96 -21.33 -3.24
CA GLU A 102 9.23 -22.79 -3.29
C GLU A 102 7.98 -23.61 -3.64
N THR A 103 6.81 -23.09 -3.28
CA THR A 103 5.54 -23.82 -3.34
C THR A 103 4.65 -23.38 -4.48
N GLN A 104 4.77 -22.12 -4.92
CA GLN A 104 3.96 -21.58 -6.00
C GLN A 104 4.65 -20.39 -6.69
N PRO A 105 4.31 -20.10 -7.96
CA PRO A 105 4.77 -18.90 -8.65
C PRO A 105 4.27 -17.62 -7.97
N ILE A 106 5.05 -16.56 -8.09
CA ILE A 106 4.70 -15.22 -7.59
C ILE A 106 4.86 -14.19 -8.70
N TYR A 107 4.04 -13.15 -8.64
CA TYR A 107 4.20 -11.94 -9.43
C TYR A 107 4.97 -10.91 -8.61
N VAL A 108 6.02 -10.33 -9.17
CA VAL A 108 6.83 -9.27 -8.56
C VAL A 108 6.65 -7.97 -9.33
N LEU A 109 6.41 -6.87 -8.65
CA LEU A 109 6.19 -5.56 -9.25
C LEU A 109 7.49 -5.07 -9.91
N ASN A 110 7.39 -4.62 -11.16
CA ASN A 110 8.49 -4.00 -11.90
C ASN A 110 8.79 -2.59 -11.38
N ASP A 111 9.96 -2.06 -11.76
CA ASP A 111 10.28 -0.65 -11.50
C ASP A 111 9.44 0.25 -12.43
N ILE A 112 8.32 0.74 -11.89
CA ILE A 112 7.35 1.60 -12.59
C ILE A 112 7.37 3.02 -12.01
N PRO A 113 7.07 4.06 -12.81
CA PRO A 113 7.08 5.44 -12.31
C PRO A 113 6.03 5.65 -11.21
N GLN A 114 6.34 6.53 -10.25
CA GLN A 114 5.44 6.82 -9.12
C GLN A 114 4.03 7.24 -9.57
N SER A 115 3.90 7.97 -10.68
CA SER A 115 2.60 8.34 -11.24
C SER A 115 1.75 7.14 -11.64
N GLU A 116 2.38 6.04 -12.03
CA GLU A 116 1.70 4.79 -12.37
C GLU A 116 1.36 3.98 -11.11
N VAL A 117 2.26 3.97 -10.12
CA VAL A 117 1.95 3.44 -8.78
C VAL A 117 0.71 4.14 -8.21
N ASP A 118 0.68 5.47 -8.22
CA ASP A 118 -0.42 6.27 -7.68
C ASP A 118 -1.74 6.00 -8.42
N ARG A 119 -1.69 5.72 -9.73
CA ARG A 119 -2.84 5.34 -10.56
C ARG A 119 -3.34 3.94 -10.22
N LEU A 120 -2.45 2.96 -10.12
CA LEU A 120 -2.80 1.55 -9.92
C LEU A 120 -3.10 1.21 -8.46
N ASN A 121 -2.57 1.97 -7.50
CA ASN A 121 -2.75 1.74 -6.08
C ASN A 121 -4.23 1.67 -5.63
N PRO A 122 -5.11 2.65 -5.93
CA PRO A 122 -6.52 2.55 -5.56
C PRO A 122 -7.25 1.44 -6.32
N ILE A 123 -6.87 1.14 -7.56
CA ILE A 123 -7.47 0.07 -8.37
C ILE A 123 -7.17 -1.29 -7.71
N MET A 124 -5.90 -1.54 -7.40
CA MET A 124 -5.45 -2.75 -6.71
C MET A 124 -6.06 -2.85 -5.31
N ALA A 125 -6.13 -1.75 -4.56
CA ALA A 125 -6.74 -1.72 -3.23
C ALA A 125 -8.19 -2.21 -3.25
N LYS A 126 -9.01 -1.71 -4.19
CA LYS A 126 -10.41 -2.11 -4.33
C LYS A 126 -10.54 -3.60 -4.66
N ALA A 127 -9.74 -4.08 -5.60
CA ALA A 127 -9.77 -5.49 -6.00
C ALA A 127 -9.32 -6.42 -4.85
N LEU A 128 -8.22 -6.09 -4.16
CA LEU A 128 -7.74 -6.82 -2.99
C LEU A 128 -8.76 -6.85 -1.85
N LEU A 129 -9.38 -5.71 -1.55
CA LEU A 129 -10.42 -5.64 -0.52
C LEU A 129 -11.66 -6.44 -0.89
N THR A 130 -12.01 -6.49 -2.18
CA THR A 130 -13.13 -7.30 -2.66
C THR A 130 -12.84 -8.79 -2.48
N VAL A 131 -11.64 -9.24 -2.86
CA VAL A 131 -11.18 -10.62 -2.65
C VAL A 131 -11.18 -10.97 -1.16
N SER A 132 -10.51 -10.14 -0.34
CA SER A 132 -10.39 -10.35 1.11
C SER A 132 -11.76 -10.35 1.79
N GLY A 133 -12.67 -9.46 1.39
CA GLY A 133 -14.04 -9.41 1.92
C GLY A 133 -14.84 -10.68 1.62
N ILE A 134 -14.69 -11.25 0.41
CA ILE A 134 -15.32 -12.52 0.04
C ILE A 134 -14.73 -13.67 0.85
N GLU A 135 -13.40 -13.73 1.00
CA GLU A 135 -12.75 -14.76 1.81
C GLU A 135 -13.16 -14.69 3.28
N GLN A 136 -13.25 -13.49 3.82
CA GLN A 136 -13.73 -13.27 5.18
C GLN A 136 -15.19 -13.68 5.34
N ALA A 137 -16.06 -13.36 4.38
CA ALA A 137 -17.45 -13.82 4.37
C ALA A 137 -17.60 -15.35 4.25
N MET A 138 -16.64 -16.03 3.61
CA MET A 138 -16.62 -17.49 3.57
C MET A 138 -16.21 -18.12 4.90
N ASN A 139 -15.33 -17.45 5.64
CA ASN A 139 -14.77 -17.95 6.90
C ASN A 139 -15.55 -17.49 8.14
N ASP A 140 -16.28 -16.38 8.06
CA ASP A 140 -17.07 -15.78 9.15
C ASP A 140 -18.55 -15.59 8.75
N PRO A 141 -19.48 -16.32 9.39
CA PRO A 141 -20.92 -16.16 9.18
C PRO A 141 -21.47 -14.76 9.48
N ALA A 142 -20.83 -13.99 10.36
CA ALA A 142 -21.26 -12.62 10.69
C ALA A 142 -21.01 -11.67 9.51
N THR A 143 -19.80 -11.70 8.94
CA THR A 143 -19.45 -10.92 7.74
C THR A 143 -20.29 -11.34 6.53
N ALA A 144 -20.57 -12.64 6.39
CA ALA A 144 -21.44 -13.14 5.33
C ALA A 144 -22.85 -12.54 5.37
N ALA A 145 -23.43 -12.49 6.58
CA ALA A 145 -24.76 -11.91 6.80
C ALA A 145 -24.83 -10.41 6.45
N GLU A 146 -23.78 -9.65 6.76
CA GLU A 146 -23.67 -8.23 6.39
C GLU A 146 -23.58 -8.02 4.87
N MET A 147 -22.93 -8.93 4.15
CA MET A 147 -22.85 -8.91 2.69
C MET A 147 -24.10 -9.48 1.99
N GLY A 148 -25.08 -9.98 2.75
CA GLY A 148 -26.25 -10.67 2.20
C GLY A 148 -25.89 -11.99 1.50
N PHE A 149 -24.71 -12.54 1.82
CA PHE A 149 -24.20 -13.78 1.28
C PHE A 149 -24.49 -14.93 2.25
N ASP A 150 -24.97 -16.06 1.73
CA ASP A 150 -25.23 -17.26 2.54
C ASP A 150 -24.27 -18.37 2.11
N PRO A 151 -23.16 -18.58 2.85
CA PRO A 151 -22.16 -19.61 2.53
C PRO A 151 -22.77 -21.01 2.51
N SER A 152 -23.88 -21.23 3.22
CA SER A 152 -24.59 -22.52 3.28
C SER A 152 -25.25 -22.93 1.96
N LYS A 153 -25.43 -21.97 1.04
CA LYS A 153 -25.96 -22.22 -0.31
C LYS A 153 -24.87 -22.55 -1.32
N LEU A 154 -23.60 -22.47 -0.93
CA LEU A 154 -22.50 -22.88 -1.79
C LEU A 154 -22.41 -24.41 -1.86
N PRO A 155 -22.10 -24.98 -3.05
CA PRO A 155 -21.83 -26.41 -3.14
C PRO A 155 -20.64 -26.78 -2.25
N PRO A 156 -20.70 -27.89 -1.50
CA PRO A 156 -19.59 -28.31 -0.65
C PRO A 156 -18.34 -28.57 -1.50
N GLY A 157 -17.25 -27.84 -1.21
CA GLY A 157 -15.98 -27.93 -1.93
C GLY A 157 -15.88 -27.11 -3.22
N ALA A 158 -16.88 -26.30 -3.58
CA ALA A 158 -16.76 -25.36 -4.69
C ALA A 158 -15.97 -24.11 -4.26
N ASN A 159 -14.98 -23.73 -5.07
CA ASN A 159 -14.28 -22.47 -4.92
C ASN A 159 -15.14 -21.34 -5.50
N VAL A 160 -15.50 -20.35 -4.66
CA VAL A 160 -16.34 -19.22 -5.06
C VAL A 160 -15.69 -18.42 -6.19
N PHE A 161 -14.36 -18.25 -6.15
CA PHE A 161 -13.63 -17.51 -7.18
C PHE A 161 -13.67 -18.21 -8.54
N ASP A 162 -13.64 -19.55 -8.58
CA ASP A 162 -13.78 -20.31 -9.84
C ASP A 162 -15.18 -20.16 -10.44
N MET A 163 -16.21 -19.99 -9.61
CA MET A 163 -17.57 -19.73 -10.06
C MET A 163 -17.70 -18.31 -10.59
N LEU A 164 -17.13 -17.33 -9.87
CA LEU A 164 -17.11 -15.93 -10.29
C LEU A 164 -16.34 -15.75 -11.60
N ALA A 165 -15.19 -16.40 -11.77
CA ALA A 165 -14.41 -16.36 -13.01
C ALA A 165 -15.15 -16.92 -14.24
N LYS A 166 -16.20 -17.73 -14.04
CA LYS A 166 -17.04 -18.28 -15.12
C LYS A 166 -18.29 -17.45 -15.42
N LEU A 167 -18.55 -16.40 -14.64
CA LEU A 167 -19.69 -15.52 -14.90
C LEU A 167 -19.48 -14.72 -16.19
N PRO A 168 -20.57 -14.36 -16.90
CA PRO A 168 -20.49 -13.45 -18.03
C PRO A 168 -19.88 -12.11 -17.61
N ALA A 169 -19.09 -11.50 -18.49
CA ALA A 169 -18.44 -10.21 -18.25
C ALA A 169 -19.42 -9.12 -17.79
N ASP A 170 -20.64 -9.10 -18.34
CA ASP A 170 -21.67 -8.13 -17.97
C ASP A 170 -22.13 -8.25 -16.50
N GLN A 171 -22.20 -9.48 -15.98
CA GLN A 171 -22.58 -9.72 -14.57
C GLN A 171 -21.44 -9.39 -13.62
N LEU A 172 -20.20 -9.70 -14.02
CA LEU A 172 -19.01 -9.31 -13.26
C LEU A 172 -18.88 -7.78 -13.20
N ALA A 173 -19.05 -7.10 -14.34
CA ALA A 173 -19.02 -5.64 -14.41
C ALA A 173 -20.09 -4.99 -13.51
N GLN A 174 -21.32 -5.50 -13.53
CA GLN A 174 -22.38 -5.00 -12.65
C GLN A 174 -22.04 -5.19 -11.16
N MET A 175 -21.36 -6.29 -10.82
CA MET A 175 -20.94 -6.56 -9.45
C MET A 175 -19.80 -5.65 -9.01
N THR A 176 -18.78 -5.46 -9.87
CA THR A 176 -17.68 -4.52 -9.61
C THR A 176 -18.18 -3.09 -9.51
N ASP A 177 -19.13 -2.67 -10.35
CA ASP A 177 -19.73 -1.33 -10.30
C ASP A 177 -20.46 -1.09 -8.96
N SER A 178 -21.20 -2.09 -8.49
CA SER A 178 -21.92 -2.01 -7.20
C SER A 178 -20.95 -1.90 -6.01
N VAL A 179 -19.80 -2.56 -6.12
CA VAL A 179 -18.73 -2.52 -5.13
C VAL A 179 -17.99 -1.18 -5.19
N ASP A 180 -17.72 -0.68 -6.39
CA ASP A 180 -17.11 0.63 -6.63
C ASP A 180 -17.96 1.78 -6.10
N GLU A 181 -19.30 1.71 -6.21
CA GLU A 181 -20.20 2.71 -5.62
C GLU A 181 -20.09 2.75 -4.09
N LYS A 182 -20.03 1.59 -3.44
CA LYS A 182 -19.85 1.49 -1.98
C LYS A 182 -18.48 2.01 -1.55
N PHE A 183 -17.43 1.70 -2.30
CA PHE A 183 -16.08 2.16 -2.02
C PHE A 183 -15.94 3.67 -2.26
N SER A 184 -16.55 4.21 -3.30
CA SER A 184 -16.53 5.65 -3.60
C SER A 184 -17.10 6.50 -2.45
N ALA A 185 -18.05 5.95 -1.67
CA ALA A 185 -18.59 6.60 -0.49
C ALA A 185 -17.60 6.67 0.70
N LEU A 186 -16.59 5.79 0.75
CA LEU A 186 -15.57 5.73 1.80
C LEU A 186 -14.37 6.66 1.52
N GLY A 187 -14.15 7.01 0.25
CA GLY A 187 -13.05 7.85 -0.21
C GLY A 187 -11.74 7.07 -0.48
N GLU A 188 -11.03 7.47 -1.53
CA GLU A 188 -9.84 6.77 -2.07
C GLU A 188 -8.77 6.49 -1.01
N THR A 189 -8.49 7.45 -0.12
CA THR A 189 -7.49 7.29 0.94
C THR A 189 -7.85 6.18 1.93
N MET A 190 -9.13 6.05 2.30
CA MET A 190 -9.55 5.00 3.23
C MET A 190 -9.47 3.62 2.59
N ILE A 191 -9.85 3.53 1.30
CA ILE A 191 -9.73 2.30 0.53
C ILE A 191 -8.27 1.87 0.43
N ALA A 192 -7.38 2.80 0.03
CA ALA A 192 -5.95 2.51 -0.07
C ALA A 192 -5.40 2.02 1.28
N GLN A 193 -5.74 2.68 2.39
CA GLN A 193 -5.31 2.27 3.73
C GLN A 193 -5.86 0.90 4.14
N ALA A 194 -7.11 0.59 3.82
CA ALA A 194 -7.66 -0.73 4.11
C ALA A 194 -6.98 -1.82 3.26
N GLY A 195 -6.70 -1.53 1.99
CA GLY A 195 -5.98 -2.43 1.08
C GLY A 195 -4.55 -2.72 1.55
N VAL A 196 -3.88 -1.77 2.21
CA VAL A 196 -2.56 -1.98 2.80
C VAL A 196 -2.54 -3.14 3.80
N ASN A 197 -3.60 -3.31 4.59
CA ASN A 197 -3.67 -4.44 5.53
C ASN A 197 -3.75 -5.78 4.80
N VAL A 198 -4.47 -5.85 3.69
CA VAL A 198 -4.54 -7.05 2.84
C VAL A 198 -3.18 -7.36 2.24
N VAL A 199 -2.44 -6.33 1.79
CA VAL A 199 -1.06 -6.51 1.30
C VAL A 199 -0.11 -6.99 2.39
N ARG A 200 -0.25 -6.49 3.62
CA ARG A 200 0.54 -6.98 4.76
C ARG A 200 0.30 -8.47 5.00
N ASP A 201 -0.96 -8.90 4.98
CA ASP A 201 -1.32 -10.31 5.17
C ASP A 201 -0.80 -11.17 4.01
N GLU A 202 -0.80 -10.63 2.78
CA GLU A 202 -0.17 -11.28 1.63
C GLU A 202 1.34 -11.42 1.76
N TYR A 203 2.04 -10.42 2.32
CA TYR A 203 3.47 -10.52 2.61
C TYR A 203 3.79 -11.58 3.65
N GLU A 204 2.96 -11.71 4.69
CA GLU A 204 3.07 -12.81 5.65
C GLU A 204 2.86 -14.17 4.97
N ALA A 205 1.85 -14.28 4.09
CA ALA A 205 1.60 -15.49 3.30
C ALA A 205 2.72 -15.80 2.29
N LEU A 206 3.45 -14.79 1.82
CA LEU A 206 4.66 -14.93 1.01
C LEU A 206 5.87 -15.40 1.82
N GLY A 207 5.76 -15.47 3.15
CA GLY A 207 6.82 -15.83 4.08
C GLY A 207 7.80 -14.69 4.36
N MET A 208 7.42 -13.45 4.08
CA MET A 208 8.24 -12.29 4.40
C MET A 208 8.26 -12.06 5.91
N ASP A 209 9.40 -11.57 6.41
CA ASP A 209 9.52 -11.11 7.80
C ASP A 209 8.88 -9.71 7.93
N THR A 210 7.57 -9.71 8.18
CA THR A 210 6.77 -8.49 8.36
C THR A 210 7.17 -7.73 9.63
N GLU A 211 7.66 -8.41 10.67
CA GLU A 211 8.15 -7.79 11.90
C GLU A 211 9.46 -7.04 11.65
N ALA A 212 10.43 -7.66 10.96
CA ALA A 212 11.67 -6.99 10.58
C ALA A 212 11.39 -5.80 9.65
N ARG A 213 10.44 -5.94 8.72
CA ARG A 213 10.01 -4.85 7.85
C ARG A 213 9.44 -3.67 8.64
N GLN A 214 8.50 -3.94 9.54
CA GLN A 214 7.93 -2.95 10.44
C GLN A 214 9.00 -2.25 11.28
N ASN A 215 9.88 -3.03 11.92
CA ASN A 215 10.94 -2.49 12.77
C ASN A 215 11.91 -1.62 11.98
N ASN A 216 12.33 -2.06 10.78
CA ASN A 216 13.19 -1.26 9.92
C ASN A 216 12.53 0.06 9.51
N TYR A 217 11.23 0.04 9.19
CA TYR A 217 10.49 1.26 8.86
C TYR A 217 10.42 2.24 10.03
N ILE A 218 10.09 1.73 11.22
CA ILE A 218 10.00 2.53 12.46
C ILE A 218 11.37 3.11 12.81
N LEU A 219 12.44 2.32 12.73
CA LEU A 219 13.80 2.77 13.01
C LEU A 219 14.29 3.81 12.01
N ALA A 220 14.05 3.59 10.71
CA ALA A 220 14.44 4.55 9.67
C ALA A 220 13.68 5.88 9.84
N SER A 221 12.36 5.82 10.00
CA SER A 221 11.51 7.01 10.21
C SER A 221 11.86 7.73 11.51
N GLY A 222 12.11 6.98 12.59
CA GLY A 222 12.52 7.52 13.89
C GLY A 222 13.92 8.15 13.85
N ALA A 223 14.87 7.55 13.13
CA ALA A 223 16.19 8.12 12.92
C ALA A 223 16.12 9.45 12.15
N TRP A 224 15.29 9.52 11.11
CA TRP A 224 15.02 10.78 10.40
C TRP A 224 14.41 11.84 11.32
N MET A 225 13.41 11.47 12.12
CA MET A 225 12.79 12.37 13.10
C MET A 225 13.81 12.90 14.12
N LEU A 226 14.70 12.05 14.65
CA LEU A 226 15.76 12.45 15.58
C LEU A 226 16.77 13.40 14.91
N LEU A 227 17.18 13.10 13.67
CA LEU A 227 18.09 13.95 12.91
C LEU A 227 17.47 15.34 12.67
N LEU A 228 16.19 15.40 12.27
CA LEU A 228 15.49 16.67 12.06
C LEU A 228 15.32 17.45 13.37
N THR A 229 15.05 16.75 14.47
CA THR A 229 14.98 17.37 15.81
C THR A 229 16.33 17.96 16.23
N LEU A 230 17.44 17.25 15.98
CA LEU A 230 18.79 17.75 16.25
C LEU A 230 19.13 18.96 15.39
N LEU A 231 18.75 18.96 14.11
CA LEU A 231 18.95 20.09 13.21
C LEU A 231 18.12 21.30 13.64
N SER A 232 16.85 21.10 14.00
CA SER A 232 15.98 22.18 14.51
C SER A 232 16.52 22.77 15.82
N GLY A 233 17.00 21.92 16.73
CA GLY A 233 17.58 22.39 18.00
C GLY A 233 18.95 23.07 17.89
N ALA A 234 19.67 22.86 16.78
CA ALA A 234 21.00 23.43 16.55
C ALA A 234 21.00 24.72 15.70
N SER A 235 19.91 25.01 14.98
CA SER A 235 19.70 26.22 14.16
C SER A 235 19.14 27.39 14.95
#